data_AF-A0A1F0UT70-F1
#
_entry.id   AF-A0A1F0UT70-F1
#
_cell.length_a   1.000
_cell.length_b   1.000
_cell.length_c   1.000
_cell.angle_alpha   90.00
_cell.angle_beta   90.00
_cell.angle_gamma   90.00
#
_symmetry.space_group_name_H-M   'P 1'
#
loop_
_entity.id
_entity.type
_entity.pdbx_description
1 polymer ?
#
loop_
_entity_poly.entity_id
_entity_poly.type
_entity_poly.pdbx_seq_one_letter_code
_entity_poly.pdbx_strand_id
1 'polypeptide(L)'
;MQRLALHIICLMGMFCNCKAQTMPTSTDTTQQIDSARAANTPSFRVLSVENTDTLRWTGKAFTGRHKNKGNTWLIKAVMKGMNPNWQRHALWVTVKDVWLLRDGVEKDVISVMAFKSAETRWSISAFKREKFMVEECKAPLYAVPYFIDGCAYIICIIPPFQKVGDEFREIIDRKALYEDVLKPLMDKPFF
;
A
#
# COMPACT_ATOMS: atom_id res chain seq x y z
N MET A 1 -24.63 3.50 -17.32
CA MET A 1 -23.56 2.49 -17.49
C MET A 1 -22.39 3.15 -18.21
N GLN A 2 -21.25 3.34 -17.54
CA GLN A 2 -19.96 3.61 -18.18
C GLN A 2 -18.89 2.93 -17.33
N ARG A 3 -18.28 1.89 -17.91
CA ARG A 3 -17.22 1.07 -17.32
C ARG A 3 -15.93 1.87 -17.33
N LEU A 4 -15.36 2.19 -16.16
CA LEU A 4 -14.00 2.70 -16.06
C LEU A 4 -13.04 1.50 -16.03
N ALA A 5 -12.24 1.40 -17.08
CA ALA A 5 -11.32 0.32 -17.37
C ALA A 5 -10.13 0.36 -16.40
N LEU A 6 -10.02 -0.70 -15.60
CA LEU A 6 -8.86 -1.04 -14.79
C LEU A 6 -7.65 -1.28 -15.71
N HIS A 7 -6.76 -0.30 -15.87
CA HIS A 7 -5.48 -0.49 -16.56
C HIS A 7 -4.43 -0.94 -15.54
N ILE A 8 -4.49 -2.21 -15.16
CA ILE A 8 -3.35 -2.90 -14.55
C ILE A 8 -2.54 -3.46 -15.72
N ILE A 9 -1.46 -2.77 -16.07
CA ILE A 9 -0.46 -3.31 -16.98
C ILE A 9 0.35 -4.34 -16.19
N CYS A 10 -0.13 -5.59 -16.15
CA CYS A 10 0.70 -6.72 -15.75
C CYS A 10 1.76 -6.93 -16.85
N LEU A 11 2.98 -6.47 -16.61
CA LEU A 11 4.13 -6.78 -17.46
C LEU A 11 4.56 -8.23 -17.19
N MET A 12 3.96 -9.14 -17.96
CA MET A 12 4.55 -10.44 -18.29
C MET A 12 5.80 -10.19 -19.14
N GLY A 13 6.97 -10.52 -18.61
CA GLY A 13 8.18 -10.58 -19.44
C GLY A 13 9.45 -10.41 -18.64
N MET A 14 10.06 -11.53 -18.25
CA MET A 14 11.46 -11.87 -18.57
C MET A 14 11.84 -13.20 -17.90
N PHE A 15 11.26 -14.30 -18.41
CA PHE A 15 12.00 -15.56 -18.41
C PHE A 15 13.05 -15.46 -19.52
N CYS A 16 14.21 -14.88 -19.20
CA CYS A 16 15.40 -14.99 -20.04
C CYS A 16 16.33 -16.02 -19.39
N ASN A 17 16.29 -17.24 -19.91
CA ASN A 17 17.29 -18.27 -19.63
C ASN A 17 18.62 -17.81 -20.25
N CYS A 18 19.48 -17.17 -19.47
CA CYS A 18 20.87 -16.96 -19.86
C CYS A 18 21.69 -18.21 -19.56
N LYS A 19 22.49 -18.58 -20.55
CA LYS A 19 23.16 -19.87 -20.70
C LYS A 19 24.16 -20.17 -19.58
N ALA A 20 24.25 -21.46 -19.29
CA ALA A 20 25.32 -22.09 -18.53
C ALA A 20 26.71 -21.73 -19.06
N GLN A 21 27.64 -21.43 -18.16
CA GLN A 21 29.04 -21.90 -18.20
C GLN A 21 29.73 -21.72 -16.83
N THR A 22 30.04 -22.87 -16.25
CA THR A 22 31.10 -23.31 -15.30
C THR A 22 32.01 -22.32 -14.58
N MET A 23 32.17 -22.48 -13.27
CA MET A 23 33.49 -22.50 -12.58
C MET A 23 33.37 -23.09 -11.14
N PRO A 24 34.48 -23.43 -10.44
CA PRO A 24 34.66 -24.68 -9.73
C PRO A 24 34.35 -24.60 -8.22
N THR A 25 34.36 -25.80 -7.63
CA THR A 25 34.31 -26.10 -6.21
C THR A 25 35.35 -25.32 -5.39
N SER A 26 34.91 -24.61 -4.35
CA SER A 26 35.66 -24.53 -3.09
C SER A 26 34.72 -24.25 -1.92
N THR A 27 34.82 -25.13 -0.93
CA THR A 27 34.30 -25.11 0.44
C THR A 27 34.49 -23.75 1.13
N ASP A 28 33.43 -23.23 1.74
CA ASP A 28 33.49 -22.51 3.03
C ASP A 28 32.09 -22.37 3.62
N THR A 29 31.75 -23.34 4.48
CA THR A 29 30.45 -23.48 5.13
C THR A 29 30.53 -22.93 6.55
N THR A 30 30.60 -21.59 6.76
CA THR A 30 30.33 -21.03 8.11
C THR A 30 29.99 -19.53 8.21
N GLN A 31 29.55 -18.84 7.16
CA GLN A 31 29.11 -17.42 7.27
C GLN A 31 27.75 -17.08 6.62
N GLN A 32 27.05 -18.05 6.04
CA GLN A 32 25.89 -17.76 5.19
C GLN A 32 24.53 -17.69 5.91
N ILE A 33 24.47 -17.99 7.21
CA ILE A 33 23.19 -18.05 7.94
C ILE A 33 22.67 -16.65 8.33
N ASP A 34 23.56 -15.67 8.55
CA ASP A 34 23.13 -14.31 8.92
C ASP A 34 22.76 -13.43 7.71
N SER A 35 23.40 -13.61 6.54
CA SER A 35 23.01 -12.88 5.32
C SER A 35 21.69 -13.35 4.72
N ALA A 36 21.31 -14.60 4.91
CA ALA A 36 20.02 -15.12 4.43
C ALA A 36 18.82 -14.45 5.13
N ARG A 37 18.99 -13.96 6.36
CA ARG A 37 17.93 -13.27 7.10
C ARG A 37 17.76 -11.81 6.67
N ALA A 38 18.86 -11.16 6.27
CA ALA A 38 18.83 -9.79 5.74
C ALA A 38 18.28 -9.71 4.31
N ALA A 39 18.41 -10.79 3.52
CA ALA A 39 17.95 -10.83 2.12
C ALA A 39 16.43 -10.99 1.94
N ASN A 40 15.68 -11.29 3.00
CA ASN A 40 14.25 -11.63 2.92
C ASN A 40 13.31 -10.53 3.42
N THR A 41 13.84 -9.39 3.86
CA THR A 41 13.02 -8.24 4.24
C THR A 41 12.75 -7.40 2.99
N PRO A 42 11.49 -7.31 2.52
CA PRO A 42 11.16 -6.46 1.38
C PRO A 42 11.61 -5.03 1.65
N SER A 43 12.26 -4.42 0.66
CA SER A 43 12.67 -3.02 0.71
C SER A 43 11.91 -2.21 -0.32
N PHE A 44 11.56 -0.99 0.03
CA PHE A 44 10.89 -0.08 -0.90
C PHE A 44 11.74 1.17 -1.11
N ARG A 45 11.63 1.76 -2.30
CA ARG A 45 12.17 3.08 -2.57
C ARG A 45 11.14 3.88 -3.34
N VAL A 46 10.70 4.99 -2.76
CA VAL A 46 9.81 5.95 -3.43
C VAL A 46 10.55 6.59 -4.60
N LEU A 47 9.98 6.49 -5.80
CA LEU A 47 10.50 7.08 -7.04
C LEU A 47 9.85 8.43 -7.32
N SER A 48 8.52 8.48 -7.24
CA SER A 48 7.73 9.68 -7.46
C SER A 48 6.38 9.57 -6.77
N VAL A 49 5.72 10.72 -6.61
CA VAL A 49 4.46 10.85 -5.87
C VAL A 49 3.54 11.75 -6.67
N GLU A 50 2.37 11.24 -7.01
CA GLU A 50 1.28 12.02 -7.60
C GLU A 50 0.23 12.29 -6.51
N ASN A 51 -0.04 13.57 -6.25
CA ASN A 51 -1.01 13.96 -5.24
C ASN A 51 -2.39 14.12 -5.87
N THR A 52 -3.40 13.54 -5.23
CA THR A 52 -4.80 13.94 -5.45
C THR A 52 -5.16 15.10 -4.54
N ASP A 53 -6.06 15.96 -4.99
CA ASP A 53 -6.62 17.03 -4.15
C ASP A 53 -7.32 16.46 -2.91
N THR A 54 -7.29 17.21 -1.81
CA THR A 54 -7.99 16.84 -0.58
C THR A 54 -9.50 16.79 -0.81
N LEU A 55 -10.08 15.62 -0.51
CA LEU A 55 -11.51 15.36 -0.56
C LEU A 55 -12.11 15.47 0.85
N ARG A 56 -13.37 15.87 0.91
CA ARG A 56 -14.17 15.82 2.13
C ARG A 56 -15.27 14.77 1.99
N TRP A 57 -15.22 13.75 2.82
CA TRP A 57 -16.35 12.84 3.01
C TRP A 57 -17.35 13.45 3.99
N THR A 58 -18.65 13.44 3.66
CA THR A 58 -19.71 14.07 4.47
C THR A 58 -20.59 13.08 5.23
N GLY A 59 -20.21 11.79 5.29
CA GLY A 59 -21.10 10.73 5.74
C GLY A 59 -22.01 10.17 4.64
N LYS A 60 -22.10 10.86 3.50
CA LYS A 60 -22.98 10.49 2.38
C LYS A 60 -22.28 10.52 1.02
N ALA A 61 -21.50 11.57 0.77
CA ALA A 61 -20.82 11.78 -0.50
C ALA A 61 -19.46 12.45 -0.30
N PHE A 62 -18.61 12.38 -1.34
CA PHE A 62 -17.40 13.18 -1.40
C PHE A 62 -17.69 14.56 -2.00
N THR A 63 -17.11 15.58 -1.39
CA THR A 63 -17.08 16.96 -1.87
C THR A 63 -15.62 17.44 -1.96
N GLY A 64 -15.37 18.53 -2.69
CA GLY A 64 -14.02 19.05 -2.94
C GLY A 64 -13.76 19.36 -4.41
N ARG A 65 -12.66 20.07 -4.68
CA ARG A 65 -12.16 20.29 -6.05
C ARG A 65 -11.75 18.93 -6.63
N HIS A 66 -12.03 18.70 -7.91
CA HIS A 66 -11.65 17.45 -8.58
C HIS A 66 -12.15 16.15 -7.92
N LYS A 67 -13.35 16.15 -7.32
CA LYS A 67 -14.03 14.94 -6.76
C LYS A 67 -14.12 13.72 -7.72
N ASN A 68 -13.93 13.94 -9.02
CA ASN A 68 -13.94 12.92 -10.06
C ASN A 68 -12.56 12.30 -10.33
N LYS A 69 -11.46 12.86 -9.77
CA LYS A 69 -10.09 12.38 -9.99
C LYS A 69 -9.64 11.35 -8.95
N GLY A 70 -10.11 11.44 -7.72
CA GLY A 70 -9.79 10.46 -6.68
C GLY A 70 -10.55 9.14 -6.87
N ASN A 71 -9.92 8.00 -6.54
CA ASN A 71 -10.57 6.69 -6.52
C ASN A 71 -11.53 6.59 -5.32
N THR A 72 -12.66 7.30 -5.40
CA THR A 72 -13.67 7.39 -4.34
C THR A 72 -14.27 6.04 -3.95
N TRP A 73 -14.28 5.09 -4.88
CA TRP A 73 -14.67 3.72 -4.59
C TRP A 73 -13.66 3.05 -3.64
N LEU A 74 -12.35 3.12 -3.95
CA LEU A 74 -11.32 2.53 -3.10
C LEU A 74 -11.30 3.16 -1.71
N ILE A 75 -11.45 4.49 -1.62
CA ILE A 75 -11.56 5.19 -0.33
C ILE A 75 -12.73 4.64 0.49
N LYS A 76 -13.92 4.44 -0.12
CA LYS A 76 -15.09 3.87 0.58
C LYS A 76 -14.86 2.44 1.04
N ALA A 77 -14.25 1.61 0.19
CA ALA A 77 -13.94 0.21 0.51
C ALA A 77 -12.96 0.12 1.69
N VAL A 78 -11.93 0.97 1.70
CA VAL A 78 -10.99 1.10 2.82
C VAL A 78 -11.70 1.56 4.09
N MET A 79 -12.53 2.62 4.03
CA MET A 79 -13.31 3.08 5.19
C MET A 79 -14.20 1.97 5.77
N LYS A 80 -14.85 1.19 4.91
CA LYS A 80 -15.69 0.04 5.30
C LYS A 80 -14.87 -1.02 6.04
N GLY A 81 -13.70 -1.39 5.49
CA GLY A 81 -12.84 -2.42 6.07
C GLY A 81 -12.09 -2.00 7.33
N MET A 82 -11.87 -0.69 7.53
CA MET A 82 -11.33 -0.12 8.76
C MET A 82 -12.35 -0.18 9.89
N ASN A 83 -13.42 0.60 9.78
CA ASN A 83 -14.51 0.63 10.74
C ASN A 83 -15.74 1.22 10.03
N PRO A 84 -16.85 0.47 9.90
CA PRO A 84 -18.06 0.96 9.24
C PRO A 84 -18.59 2.28 9.81
N ASN A 85 -18.33 2.60 11.09
CA ASN A 85 -18.74 3.87 11.69
C ASN A 85 -18.03 5.07 11.07
N TRP A 86 -16.82 4.93 10.49
CA TRP A 86 -16.15 6.02 9.79
C TRP A 86 -16.99 6.57 8.64
N GLN A 87 -17.80 5.72 8.00
CA GLN A 87 -18.70 6.17 6.93
C GLN A 87 -19.82 7.08 7.43
N ARG A 88 -20.06 7.17 8.74
CA ARG A 88 -21.08 8.03 9.35
C ARG A 88 -20.54 9.39 9.77
N HIS A 89 -19.22 9.58 9.81
CA HIS A 89 -18.57 10.81 10.23
C HIS A 89 -18.01 11.58 9.04
N ALA A 90 -17.90 12.90 9.18
CA ALA A 90 -17.22 13.72 8.21
C ALA A 90 -15.70 13.55 8.33
N LEU A 91 -15.02 13.29 7.20
CA LEU A 91 -13.58 13.06 7.14
C LEU A 91 -12.94 13.93 6.07
N TRP A 92 -11.73 14.42 6.34
CA TRP A 92 -10.79 14.85 5.32
C TRP A 92 -10.01 13.65 4.83
N VAL A 93 -9.86 13.53 3.51
CA VAL A 93 -9.16 12.44 2.85
C VAL A 93 -8.20 13.01 1.81
N THR A 94 -6.94 12.60 1.87
CA THR A 94 -5.95 12.90 0.82
C THR A 94 -5.39 11.57 0.33
N VAL A 95 -5.34 11.39 -1.00
CA VAL A 95 -4.73 10.19 -1.62
C VAL A 95 -3.48 10.60 -2.38
N LYS A 96 -2.42 9.80 -2.24
CA LYS A 96 -1.20 9.91 -3.03
C LYS A 96 -0.99 8.59 -3.77
N ASP A 97 -0.82 8.64 -5.08
CA ASP A 97 -0.35 7.48 -5.83
C ASP A 97 1.18 7.55 -5.87
N VAL A 98 1.80 6.49 -5.37
CA VAL A 98 3.24 6.42 -5.08
C VAL A 98 3.85 5.38 -5.98
N TRP A 99 4.72 5.85 -6.88
CA TRP A 99 5.55 4.99 -7.70
C TRP A 99 6.73 4.53 -6.87
N LEU A 100 6.89 3.22 -6.74
CA LEU A 100 7.95 2.63 -5.94
C LEU A 100 8.80 1.66 -6.75
N LEU A 101 10.03 1.48 -6.29
CA LEU A 101 10.91 0.40 -6.67
C LEU A 101 10.99 -0.56 -5.49
N ARG A 102 10.52 -1.79 -5.68
CA ARG A 102 10.59 -2.88 -4.71
C ARG A 102 11.84 -3.70 -4.95
N ASP A 103 12.61 -3.93 -3.89
CA ASP A 103 13.83 -4.73 -3.90
C ASP A 103 14.84 -4.32 -4.99
N GLY A 104 14.82 -3.04 -5.37
CA GLY A 104 15.69 -2.48 -6.40
C GLY A 104 15.35 -2.86 -7.86
N VAL A 105 14.30 -3.66 -8.08
CA VAL A 105 14.03 -4.27 -9.40
C VAL A 105 12.61 -4.00 -9.89
N GLU A 106 11.60 -4.29 -9.07
CA GLU A 106 10.20 -4.27 -9.50
C GLU A 106 9.62 -2.87 -9.34
N LYS A 107 9.08 -2.29 -10.43
CA LYS A 107 8.35 -1.03 -10.36
C LYS A 107 6.87 -1.32 -10.09
N ASP A 108 6.33 -0.62 -9.10
CA ASP A 108 4.93 -0.78 -8.68
C ASP A 108 4.32 0.59 -8.36
N VAL A 109 2.99 0.63 -8.32
CA VAL A 109 2.22 1.81 -7.91
C VAL A 109 1.28 1.42 -6.80
N ILE A 110 1.42 2.10 -5.66
CA ILE A 110 0.56 1.91 -4.50
C ILE A 110 -0.19 3.20 -4.20
N SER A 111 -1.36 3.09 -3.58
CA SER A 111 -2.09 4.26 -3.09
C SER A 111 -1.87 4.41 -1.59
N VAL A 112 -1.47 5.60 -1.16
CA VAL A 112 -1.34 6.00 0.24
C VAL A 112 -2.42 7.01 0.57
N MET A 113 -3.29 6.67 1.51
CA MET A 113 -4.43 7.49 1.90
C MET A 113 -4.25 8.03 3.31
N ALA A 114 -4.38 9.33 3.50
CA ALA A 114 -4.48 9.94 4.82
C ALA A 114 -5.94 10.29 5.12
N PHE A 115 -6.38 9.98 6.33
CA PHE A 115 -7.70 10.29 6.87
C PHE A 115 -7.55 11.11 8.15
N LYS A 116 -8.34 12.17 8.25
CA LYS A 116 -8.45 13.01 9.46
C LYS A 116 -9.92 13.31 9.71
N SER A 117 -10.31 13.35 10.99
CA SER A 117 -11.65 13.81 11.33
C SER A 117 -11.87 15.26 10.86
N ALA A 118 -13.02 15.52 10.25
CA ALA A 118 -13.49 16.87 9.95
C ALA A 118 -14.46 17.39 11.02
N GLU A 119 -14.65 16.65 12.11
CA GLU A 119 -15.55 16.95 13.22
C GLU A 119 -14.75 17.34 14.47
N THR A 120 -15.31 18.21 15.30
CA THR A 120 -14.64 18.67 16.53
C THR A 120 -14.76 17.71 17.71
N ARG A 121 -15.80 16.86 17.72
CA ARG A 121 -16.12 15.95 18.86
C ARG A 121 -15.90 14.47 18.56
N TRP A 122 -15.36 14.17 17.38
CA TRP A 122 -15.07 12.81 16.97
C TRP A 122 -13.65 12.76 16.42
N SER A 123 -12.91 11.73 16.80
CA SER A 123 -11.54 11.50 16.34
C SER A 123 -11.43 10.08 15.80
N ILE A 124 -10.53 9.90 14.84
CA ILE A 124 -10.18 8.57 14.36
C ILE A 124 -9.44 7.84 15.48
N SER A 125 -10.05 6.79 16.02
CA SER A 125 -9.41 5.93 17.01
C SER A 125 -8.55 4.86 16.34
N ALA A 126 -7.46 4.50 17.01
CA ALA A 126 -6.60 3.40 16.59
C ALA A 126 -7.38 2.08 16.59
N PHE A 127 -7.20 1.29 15.54
CA PHE A 127 -7.80 -0.02 15.38
C PHE A 127 -6.71 -1.10 15.49
N LYS A 128 -7.03 -2.24 16.14
CA LYS A 128 -6.04 -3.31 16.40
C LYS A 128 -5.65 -4.11 15.16
N ARG A 129 -6.38 -3.96 14.05
CA ARG A 129 -6.13 -4.76 12.84
C ARG A 129 -4.90 -4.26 12.11
N GLU A 130 -3.96 -5.16 11.89
CA GLU A 130 -2.67 -4.86 11.28
C GLU A 130 -2.72 -4.65 9.78
N LYS A 131 -3.62 -5.38 9.11
CA LYS A 131 -3.90 -5.33 7.68
C LYS A 131 -5.24 -6.01 7.39
N PHE A 132 -5.85 -5.70 6.26
CA PHE A 132 -7.02 -6.42 5.75
C PHE A 132 -7.04 -6.42 4.23
N MET A 133 -7.65 -7.45 3.65
CA MET A 133 -7.95 -7.44 2.22
C MET A 133 -9.12 -6.48 1.97
N VAL A 134 -8.95 -5.58 1.00
CA VAL A 134 -9.99 -4.66 0.55
C VAL A 134 -10.99 -5.47 -0.26
N GLU A 135 -12.12 -5.75 0.37
CA GLU A 135 -13.27 -6.38 -0.28
C GLU A 135 -13.71 -5.55 -1.51
N GLU A 136 -14.33 -6.20 -2.48
CA GLU A 136 -14.80 -5.60 -3.74
C GLU A 136 -13.68 -5.31 -4.78
N CYS A 137 -12.40 -5.51 -4.45
CA CYS A 137 -11.32 -5.49 -5.44
C CYS A 137 -11.22 -6.83 -6.18
N LYS A 138 -10.94 -6.81 -7.50
CA LYS A 138 -10.67 -8.02 -8.28
C LYS A 138 -9.31 -8.64 -7.99
N ALA A 139 -8.34 -7.79 -7.65
CA ALA A 139 -7.02 -8.21 -7.22
C ALA A 139 -6.99 -8.34 -5.69
N PRO A 140 -6.09 -9.16 -5.12
CA PRO A 140 -5.94 -9.29 -3.68
C PRO A 140 -5.22 -8.04 -3.11
N LEU A 141 -5.91 -6.91 -3.12
CA LEU A 141 -5.43 -5.63 -2.62
C LEU A 141 -5.56 -5.61 -1.09
N TYR A 142 -4.46 -5.35 -0.41
CA TYR A 142 -4.42 -5.24 1.05
C TYR A 142 -4.28 -3.79 1.48
N ALA A 143 -5.00 -3.41 2.53
CA ALA A 143 -4.87 -2.14 3.22
C ALA A 143 -4.12 -2.35 4.54
N VAL A 144 -3.08 -1.54 4.75
CA VAL A 144 -2.20 -1.58 5.92
C VAL A 144 -2.29 -0.23 6.66
N PRO A 145 -3.01 -0.16 7.80
CA PRO A 145 -3.18 1.08 8.55
C PRO A 145 -2.01 1.39 9.49
N TYR A 146 -1.75 2.69 9.62
CA TYR A 146 -0.85 3.34 10.58
C TYR A 146 -1.59 4.53 11.20
N PHE A 147 -1.52 4.67 12.53
CA PHE A 147 -2.17 5.75 13.26
C PHE A 147 -1.11 6.66 13.87
N ILE A 148 -1.08 7.91 13.43
CA ILE A 148 -0.04 8.88 13.79
C ILE A 148 -0.73 10.23 13.98
N ASP A 149 -0.49 10.88 15.13
CA ASP A 149 -0.99 12.23 15.43
C ASP A 149 -2.49 12.44 15.18
N GLY A 150 -3.31 11.46 15.56
CA GLY A 150 -4.77 11.52 15.40
C GLY A 150 -5.27 11.36 13.96
N CYS A 151 -4.38 11.07 13.01
CA CYS A 151 -4.68 10.73 11.62
C CYS A 151 -4.50 9.23 11.40
N ALA A 152 -5.23 8.69 10.42
CA ALA A 152 -4.99 7.34 9.92
C ALA A 152 -4.38 7.40 8.52
N TYR A 153 -3.23 6.75 8.35
CA TYR A 153 -2.54 6.58 7.09
C TYR A 153 -2.69 5.13 6.66
N ILE A 154 -3.17 4.91 5.44
CA ILE A 154 -3.49 3.58 4.94
C ILE A 154 -2.77 3.37 3.64
N ILE A 155 -1.90 2.36 3.60
CA ILE A 155 -1.22 1.94 2.38
C ILE A 155 -2.02 0.80 1.76
N CYS A 156 -2.45 0.99 0.51
CA CYS A 156 -3.09 -0.04 -0.30
C CYS A 156 -2.07 -0.64 -1.27
N ILE A 157 -1.79 -1.94 -1.14
CA ILE A 157 -0.76 -2.66 -1.90
C ILE A 157 -1.25 -4.04 -2.33
N ILE A 158 -0.87 -4.47 -3.53
CA ILE A 158 -0.96 -5.88 -3.94
C ILE A 158 0.38 -6.52 -3.55
N PRO A 159 0.43 -7.29 -2.46
CA PRO A 159 1.68 -7.84 -1.97
C PRO A 159 2.18 -8.95 -2.90
N PRO A 160 3.49 -9.23 -2.91
CA PRO A 160 3.99 -10.48 -3.45
C PRO A 160 3.46 -11.65 -2.61
N PHE A 161 3.24 -12.77 -3.29
CA PHE A 161 2.79 -14.02 -2.66
C PHE A 161 3.91 -15.05 -2.72
N GLN A 162 4.14 -15.72 -1.60
CA GLN A 162 5.04 -16.85 -1.52
C GLN A 162 4.24 -18.12 -1.35
N LYS A 163 4.56 -19.14 -2.15
CA LYS A 163 4.05 -20.49 -1.93
C LYS A 163 4.87 -21.14 -0.81
N VAL A 164 4.19 -21.53 0.27
CA VAL A 164 4.77 -22.24 1.41
C VAL A 164 4.00 -23.54 1.57
N GLY A 165 4.61 -24.66 1.15
CA GLY A 165 3.87 -25.92 0.98
C GLY A 165 2.77 -25.75 -0.07
N ASP A 166 1.52 -26.05 0.27
CA ASP A 166 0.36 -25.85 -0.60
C ASP A 166 -0.39 -24.52 -0.36
N GLU A 167 0.07 -23.71 0.59
CA GLU A 167 -0.54 -22.41 0.91
C GLU A 167 0.16 -21.27 0.18
N PHE A 168 -0.61 -20.28 -0.27
CA PHE A 168 -0.07 -18.98 -0.70
C PHE A 168 -0.17 -18.00 0.46
N ARG A 169 0.95 -17.39 0.84
CA ARG A 169 1.04 -16.39 1.91
C ARG A 169 1.47 -15.05 1.33
N GLU A 170 0.75 -14.00 1.70
CA GLU A 170 1.12 -12.64 1.36
C GLU A 170 2.29 -12.14 2.20
N ILE A 171 3.28 -11.56 1.54
CA ILE A 171 4.44 -10.95 2.21
C ILE A 171 4.18 -9.45 2.35
N ILE A 172 3.91 -9.03 3.58
CA ILE A 172 3.71 -7.61 3.93
C ILE A 172 4.58 -7.31 5.15
N ASP A 173 5.66 -6.55 4.94
CA ASP A 173 6.47 -5.99 6.01
C ASP A 173 5.96 -4.59 6.37
N ARG A 174 5.26 -4.49 7.49
CA ARG A 174 4.71 -3.21 7.98
C ARG A 174 5.80 -2.22 8.37
N LYS A 175 6.94 -2.70 8.85
CA LYS A 175 8.05 -1.83 9.26
C LYS A 175 8.70 -1.22 8.03
N ALA A 176 8.98 -2.03 7.00
CA ALA A 176 9.50 -1.53 5.72
C ALA A 176 8.53 -0.54 5.06
N LEU A 177 7.24 -0.88 5.00
CA LEU A 177 6.22 0.04 4.50
C LEU A 177 6.15 1.36 5.29
N TYR A 178 6.37 1.34 6.60
CA TYR A 178 6.43 2.57 7.40
C TYR A 178 7.69 3.39 7.08
N GLU A 179 8.88 2.79 7.20
CA GLU A 179 10.16 3.50 7.09
C GLU A 179 10.46 3.96 5.65
N ASP A 180 10.17 3.10 4.67
CA ASP A 180 10.58 3.32 3.28
C ASP A 180 9.53 4.04 2.44
N VAL A 181 8.24 3.92 2.81
CA VAL A 181 7.12 4.51 2.07
C VAL A 181 6.44 5.61 2.86
N LEU A 182 5.88 5.33 4.03
CA LEU A 182 5.04 6.31 4.72
C LEU A 182 5.85 7.49 5.25
N LYS A 183 6.92 7.22 5.99
CA LYS A 183 7.74 8.23 6.66
C LYS A 183 8.30 9.29 5.69
N PRO A 184 8.87 8.95 4.51
CA PRO A 184 9.30 9.94 3.52
C PRO A 184 8.16 10.81 2.97
N LEU A 185 6.91 10.34 3.02
CA LEU A 185 5.75 11.12 2.57
C LEU A 185 5.23 12.09 3.63
N MET A 186 5.60 11.89 4.89
CA MET A 186 5.16 12.70 6.03
C MET A 186 5.87 14.06 6.10
N ASP A 187 7.04 14.19 5.48
CA ASP A 187 7.75 15.47 5.34
C ASP A 187 6.97 16.48 4.48
N LYS A 188 6.01 16.00 3.68
CA LYS A 188 5.09 16.84 2.90
C LYS A 188 3.70 16.76 3.52
N PRO A 189 3.04 17.90 3.81
CA PRO A 189 1.74 17.90 4.44
C PRO A 189 0.72 17.11 3.61
N PHE A 190 -0.06 16.26 4.29
CA PHE A 190 -1.23 15.58 3.73
C PHE A 190 -2.52 16.40 3.92
N PHE A 191 -2.54 17.30 4.91
CA PHE A 191 -3.64 18.17 5.30
C PHE A 191 -3.15 19.57 5.61
#